data_AF-A0A6G8FYP4-F1
#
_entry.id   AF-A0A6G8FYP4-F1
#
_cell.length_a   1.000
_cell.length_b   1.000
_cell.length_c   1.000
_cell.angle_alpha   90.00
_cell.angle_beta   90.00
_cell.angle_gamma   90.00
#
_symmetry.space_group_name_H-M   'P 1'
#
loop_
_entity.id
_entity.type
_entity.pdbx_description
1 polymer ?
#
loop_
_entity_poly.entity_id
_entity_poly.type
_entity_poly.pdbx_seq_one_letter_code
_entity_poly.pdbx_strand_id
1 'polypeptide(L)'
;MTSADALDQQRSLYGAPLADLVSEATRALGLTQGRLAEVLGLSAPMLSQLLSGQRVKIGNPAAVHRLQAVLALARQASGLSADAVAHRLAEIRAEQATLTSDPASDAAAAARALGRVLPTEELLAAAGQVGSPALAALLRQAADLAGRG
;
A
#
# COMPACT_ATOMS: atom_id res chain seq x y z
N MET A 1 -25.63 3.29 17.08
CA MET A 1 -24.22 2.92 17.32
C MET A 1 -23.60 4.03 18.15
N THR A 2 -23.19 3.73 19.37
CA THR A 2 -22.57 4.72 20.26
C THR A 2 -21.11 4.93 19.86
N SER A 3 -20.49 6.02 20.34
CA SER A 3 -19.04 6.23 20.10
C SER A 3 -18.19 5.13 20.76
N ALA A 4 -18.66 4.56 21.88
CA ALA A 4 -18.01 3.41 22.52
C ALA A 4 -18.00 2.17 21.61
N ASP A 5 -19.14 1.82 20.99
CA ASP A 5 -19.24 0.70 20.04
C ASP A 5 -18.28 0.90 18.85
N ALA A 6 -18.14 2.14 18.39
CA ALA A 6 -17.26 2.48 17.28
C ALA A 6 -15.77 2.29 17.63
N LEU A 7 -15.36 2.70 18.83
CA LEU A 7 -13.99 2.54 19.31
C LEU A 7 -13.63 1.05 19.53
N ASP A 8 -14.56 0.26 20.05
CA ASP A 8 -14.36 -1.18 20.23
C ASP A 8 -14.25 -1.91 18.89
N GLN A 9 -15.03 -1.48 17.90
CA GLN A 9 -14.90 -2.01 16.54
C GLN A 9 -13.59 -1.58 15.87
N GLN A 10 -13.11 -0.36 16.13
CA GLN A 10 -11.77 0.06 15.69
C GLN A 10 -10.67 -0.78 16.35
N ARG A 11 -10.76 -1.07 17.66
CA ARG A 11 -9.84 -1.98 18.36
C ARG A 11 -9.79 -3.34 17.71
N SER A 12 -10.95 -3.92 17.38
CA SER A 12 -11.01 -5.21 16.68
C SER A 12 -10.34 -5.19 15.30
N LEU A 13 -10.35 -4.06 14.60
CA LEU A 13 -9.83 -3.96 13.22
C LEU A 13 -8.35 -3.56 13.16
N TYR A 14 -7.91 -2.69 14.07
CA TYR A 14 -6.58 -2.06 14.02
C TYR A 14 -5.73 -2.36 15.26
N GLY A 15 -6.26 -3.08 16.25
CA GLY A 15 -5.61 -3.40 17.52
C GLY A 15 -5.81 -2.35 18.62
N ALA A 16 -6.10 -1.10 18.24
CA ALA A 16 -6.40 0.00 19.16
C ALA A 16 -7.32 1.04 18.47
N PRO A 17 -7.92 1.98 19.23
CA PRO A 17 -8.62 3.11 18.63
C PRO A 17 -7.70 3.91 17.71
N LEU A 18 -8.22 4.36 16.57
CA LEU A 18 -7.41 5.09 15.59
C LEU A 18 -6.87 6.41 16.14
N ALA A 19 -7.60 7.05 17.06
CA ALA A 19 -7.15 8.25 17.77
C ALA A 19 -5.83 8.01 18.52
N ASP A 20 -5.72 6.88 19.22
CA ASP A 20 -4.55 6.55 20.03
C ASP A 20 -3.34 6.24 19.14
N LEU A 21 -3.54 5.39 18.12
CA LEU A 21 -2.52 5.02 17.14
C LEU A 21 -1.95 6.25 16.40
N VAL A 22 -2.83 7.15 15.96
CA VAL A 22 -2.45 8.36 15.25
C VAL A 22 -1.76 9.36 16.17
N SER A 23 -2.24 9.53 17.41
CA SER A 23 -1.60 10.40 18.39
C SER A 23 -0.17 9.93 18.71
N GLU A 24 0.02 8.63 18.89
CA GLU A 24 1.34 8.05 19.16
C GLU A 24 2.29 8.23 17.97
N ALA A 25 1.84 7.92 16.75
CA ALA A 25 2.65 8.07 15.56
C ALA A 25 3.03 9.51 15.26
N THR A 26 2.07 10.44 15.35
CA THR A 26 2.33 11.88 15.12
C THR A 26 3.33 12.43 16.13
N ARG A 27 3.23 12.04 17.40
CA ARG A 27 4.20 12.41 18.43
C ARG A 27 5.58 11.82 18.16
N ALA A 28 5.67 10.53 17.85
CA ALA A 28 6.95 9.84 17.62
C ALA A 28 7.68 10.36 16.38
N LEU A 29 6.94 10.75 15.34
CA LEU A 29 7.48 11.19 14.06
C LEU A 29 7.54 12.72 13.90
N GLY A 30 7.06 13.48 14.90
CA GLY A 30 7.00 14.95 14.83
C GLY A 30 6.07 15.47 13.73
N LEU A 31 4.98 14.75 13.43
CA LEU A 31 4.06 15.09 12.35
C LEU A 31 2.82 15.84 12.83
N THR A 32 2.30 16.71 11.98
CA THR A 32 0.93 17.23 12.15
C THR A 32 -0.09 16.20 11.66
N GLN A 33 -1.33 16.29 12.15
CA GLN A 33 -2.43 15.46 11.64
C GLN A 33 -2.68 15.68 10.14
N GLY A 34 -2.54 16.91 9.65
CA GLY A 34 -2.67 17.22 8.23
C GLY A 34 -1.59 16.52 7.39
N ARG A 35 -0.33 16.56 7.84
CA ARG A 35 0.76 15.87 7.16
C ARG A 35 0.57 14.36 7.17
N LEU A 36 0.06 13.80 8.27
CA LEU A 36 -0.30 12.39 8.32
C LEU A 36 -1.41 12.07 7.31
N ALA A 37 -2.46 12.88 7.24
CA ALA A 37 -3.55 12.69 6.27
C ALA A 37 -3.03 12.64 4.83
N GLU A 38 -2.09 13.52 4.48
CA GLU A 38 -1.42 13.52 3.17
C GLU A 38 -0.64 12.23 2.89
N VAL A 39 0.13 11.74 3.86
CA VAL A 39 0.89 10.48 3.75
C VAL A 39 -0.06 9.30 3.61
N LEU A 40 -1.15 9.28 4.39
CA LEU A 40 -2.21 8.27 4.33
C LEU A 40 -3.15 8.45 3.13
N GLY A 41 -3.04 9.54 2.36
CA GLY A 41 -3.90 9.84 1.21
C GLY A 41 -5.36 9.87 1.59
N LEU A 42 -5.65 10.38 2.78
CA LEU A 42 -6.99 10.61 3.30
C LEU A 42 -7.25 12.11 3.28
N SER A 43 -8.51 12.51 3.08
CA SER A 43 -8.88 13.91 3.29
C SER A 43 -8.86 14.23 4.79
N ALA A 44 -8.55 15.48 5.14
CA ALA A 44 -8.57 15.93 6.54
C ALA A 44 -9.94 15.69 7.24
N PRO A 45 -11.10 15.91 6.58
CA PRO A 45 -12.40 15.56 7.15
C PRO A 45 -12.56 14.07 7.42
N MET A 46 -12.10 13.20 6.50
CA MET A 46 -12.17 11.75 6.69
C MET A 46 -11.31 11.28 7.85
N LEU A 47 -10.10 11.83 8.00
CA LEU A 47 -9.26 11.57 9.17
C LEU A 47 -9.97 12.00 10.46
N SER A 48 -10.49 13.23 10.51
CA SER A 48 -11.23 13.74 11.69
C SER A 48 -12.42 12.86 12.08
N GLN A 49 -13.20 12.38 11.11
CA GLN A 49 -14.32 11.45 11.37
C GLN A 49 -13.85 10.11 11.95
N LEU A 50 -12.70 9.58 11.50
CA LEU A 50 -12.12 8.36 12.05
C LEU A 50 -11.64 8.56 13.49
N LEU A 51 -10.94 9.67 13.75
CA LEU A 51 -10.40 9.97 15.08
C LEU A 51 -11.48 10.27 16.12
N SER A 52 -12.62 10.85 15.70
CA SER A 52 -13.77 11.12 16.56
C SER A 52 -14.72 9.93 16.74
N GLY A 53 -14.44 8.77 16.14
CA GLY A 53 -15.30 7.59 16.21
C GLY A 53 -16.58 7.69 15.39
N GLN A 54 -16.81 8.78 14.64
CA GLN A 54 -17.94 8.92 13.71
C GLN A 54 -17.83 7.95 12.52
N ARG A 55 -16.60 7.54 12.18
CA ARG A 55 -16.31 6.52 11.17
C ARG A 55 -15.42 5.43 11.76
N VAL A 56 -15.80 4.18 11.55
CA VAL A 56 -15.04 3.03 12.05
C VAL A 56 -13.97 2.58 11.04
N LYS A 57 -14.33 2.50 9.75
CA LYS A 57 -13.51 1.83 8.73
C LYS A 57 -12.82 2.82 7.78
N ILE A 58 -11.56 2.54 7.47
CA ILE A 58 -10.86 3.10 6.32
C ILE A 58 -11.26 2.24 5.11
N GLY A 59 -12.01 2.83 4.17
CA GLY A 59 -12.52 2.08 3.01
C GLY A 59 -11.45 1.77 1.96
N ASN A 60 -10.37 2.55 1.94
CA ASN A 60 -9.26 2.36 1.01
C ASN A 60 -8.20 1.42 1.62
N PRO A 61 -8.01 0.19 1.10
CA PRO A 61 -7.00 -0.74 1.63
C PRO A 61 -5.58 -0.19 1.53
N ALA A 62 -5.27 0.61 0.50
CA ALA A 62 -3.97 1.28 0.39
C ALA A 62 -3.71 2.29 1.52
N ALA A 63 -4.75 2.93 2.05
CA ALA A 63 -4.62 3.81 3.20
C ALA A 63 -4.41 3.02 4.51
N VAL A 64 -4.98 1.81 4.62
CA VAL A 64 -4.72 0.90 5.76
C VAL A 64 -3.26 0.42 5.75
N HIS A 65 -2.74 0.01 4.59
CA HIS A 65 -1.33 -0.38 4.48
C HIS A 65 -0.38 0.77 4.83
N ARG A 66 -0.65 1.98 4.34
CA ARG A 66 0.16 3.15 4.70
C ARG A 66 0.08 3.49 6.18
N LEU A 67 -1.09 3.31 6.81
CA LEU A 67 -1.21 3.45 8.26
C LEU A 67 -0.30 2.45 8.99
N GLN A 68 -0.32 1.18 8.59
CA GLN A 68 0.53 0.15 9.19
C GLN A 68 2.03 0.46 9.02
N ALA A 69 2.43 0.94 7.84
CA ALA A 69 3.81 1.33 7.55
C ALA A 69 4.25 2.56 8.39
N VAL A 70 3.39 3.57 8.53
CA VAL A 70 3.64 4.72 9.41
C VAL A 70 3.78 4.28 10.87
N LEU A 71 2.92 3.38 11.35
CA LEU A 71 3.01 2.86 12.72
C LEU A 71 4.30 2.04 12.94
N ALA A 72 4.75 1.30 11.93
CA ALA A 72 6.03 0.61 11.98
C ALA A 72 7.22 1.57 12.02
N LEU A 73 7.19 2.64 11.22
CA LEU A 73 8.20 3.69 11.22
C LEU A 73 8.24 4.42 12.57
N ALA A 74 7.08 4.72 13.16
CA ALA A 74 6.99 5.37 14.47
C ALA A 74 7.71 4.58 15.58
N ARG A 75 7.66 3.25 15.54
CA ARG A 75 8.39 2.39 16.49
C ARG A 75 9.92 2.42 16.32
N GLN A 76 10.41 2.84 15.15
CA GLN A 76 11.83 2.90 14.80
C GLN A 76 12.40 4.34 14.86
N ALA A 77 11.54 5.33 15.12
CA ALA A 77 11.87 6.75 14.98
C ALA A 77 13.03 7.22 15.87
N SER A 78 13.21 6.63 17.06
CA SER A 78 14.28 6.99 18.00
C SER A 78 15.70 6.75 17.47
N GLY A 79 15.86 5.92 16.44
CA GLY A 79 17.14 5.63 15.80
C GLY A 79 17.37 6.37 14.47
N LEU A 80 16.44 7.23 14.04
CA LEU A 80 16.45 7.86 12.72
C LEU A 80 16.62 9.37 12.81
N SER A 81 17.32 9.95 11.83
CA SER A 81 17.32 11.40 11.64
C SER A 81 15.98 11.88 11.09
N ALA A 82 15.68 13.17 11.28
CA ALA A 82 14.48 13.79 10.72
C ALA A 82 14.39 13.64 9.19
N ASP A 83 15.53 13.77 8.49
CA ASP A 83 15.61 13.57 7.04
C ASP A 83 15.32 12.13 6.62
N ALA A 84 15.83 11.14 7.37
CA ALA A 84 15.53 9.74 7.12
C ALA A 84 14.04 9.44 7.32
N VAL A 85 13.43 9.97 8.38
CA VAL A 85 11.98 9.87 8.61
C VAL A 85 11.20 10.51 7.46
N ALA A 86 11.57 11.72 7.04
CA ALA A 86 10.91 12.41 5.93
C ALA A 86 11.01 11.63 4.62
N HIS A 87 12.17 11.03 4.34
CA HIS A 87 12.37 10.17 3.16
C HIS A 87 11.48 8.93 3.20
N ARG A 88 11.45 8.20 4.33
CA ARG A 88 10.59 7.03 4.50
C ARG A 88 9.10 7.36 4.39
N LEU A 89 8.66 8.50 4.90
CA LEU A 89 7.27 8.95 4.74
C LEU A 89 6.92 9.24 3.27
N ALA A 90 7.88 9.74 2.49
CA ALA A 90 7.70 9.94 1.06
C ALA A 90 7.61 8.60 0.31
N GLU A 91 8.43 7.61 0.67
CA GLU A 91 8.35 6.23 0.14
C GLU A 91 6.98 5.61 0.44
N ILE A 92 6.52 5.64 1.70
CA ILE A 92 5.22 5.11 2.11
C ILE A 92 4.08 5.75 1.30
N ARG A 93 4.16 7.07 1.04
CA ARG A 93 3.17 7.76 0.21
C ARG A 93 3.21 7.29 -1.25
N ALA A 94 4.39 6.97 -1.77
CA ALA A 94 4.61 6.58 -3.17
C ALA A 94 4.34 5.09 -3.45
N GLU A 95 4.56 4.19 -2.48
CA GLU A 95 4.44 2.72 -2.61
C GLU A 95 3.07 2.24 -3.11
N GLN A 96 2.00 3.00 -2.86
CA GLN A 96 0.66 2.63 -3.34
C GLN A 96 0.23 3.34 -4.62
N ALA A 97 0.88 4.45 -5.01
CA ALA A 97 0.71 4.99 -6.35
C ALA A 97 1.21 4.01 -7.43
N THR A 98 2.11 3.10 -7.05
CA THR A 98 2.60 1.97 -7.85
C THR A 98 1.74 0.70 -7.72
N LEU A 99 0.80 0.63 -6.77
CA LEU A 99 -0.18 -0.47 -6.65
C LEU A 99 -1.56 -0.13 -7.23
N THR A 100 -1.86 1.16 -7.45
CA THR A 100 -3.03 1.61 -8.24
C THR A 100 -2.72 1.64 -9.73
N SER A 101 -1.89 0.72 -10.20
CA SER A 101 -1.34 0.72 -11.55
C SER A 101 -2.43 0.73 -12.62
N ASP A 102 -2.16 1.52 -13.65
CA ASP A 102 -2.60 1.24 -15.00
C ASP A 102 -2.49 -0.27 -15.30
N PRO A 103 -3.56 -0.95 -15.76
CA PRO A 103 -3.51 -2.37 -16.15
C PRO A 103 -2.31 -2.72 -17.05
N ALA A 104 -1.82 -1.78 -17.85
CA ALA A 104 -0.64 -1.97 -18.68
C ALA A 104 0.67 -2.10 -17.87
N SER A 105 0.81 -1.36 -16.77
CA SER A 105 1.98 -1.40 -15.88
C SER A 105 2.03 -2.72 -15.10
N ASP A 106 0.88 -3.18 -14.60
CA ASP A 106 0.79 -4.48 -13.90
C ASP A 106 1.07 -5.66 -14.83
N ALA A 107 0.54 -5.61 -16.07
CA ALA A 107 0.87 -6.59 -17.09
C ALA A 107 2.38 -6.61 -17.38
N ALA A 108 3.02 -5.44 -17.50
CA ALA A 108 4.46 -5.36 -17.72
C ALA A 108 5.27 -5.90 -16.53
N ALA A 109 4.83 -5.67 -15.29
CA ALA A 109 5.46 -6.22 -14.10
C ALA A 109 5.31 -7.75 -14.03
N ALA A 110 4.12 -8.27 -14.30
CA ALA A 110 3.86 -9.71 -14.35
C ALA A 110 4.69 -10.41 -15.43
N ALA A 111 4.78 -9.83 -16.63
CA ALA A 111 5.59 -10.37 -17.72
C ALA A 111 7.08 -10.45 -17.35
N ARG A 112 7.63 -9.40 -16.72
CA ARG A 112 9.02 -9.40 -16.23
C ARG A 112 9.26 -10.46 -15.16
N ALA A 113 8.32 -10.64 -14.23
CA ALA A 113 8.44 -11.64 -13.18
C ALA A 113 8.49 -13.05 -13.78
N LEU A 114 7.56 -13.37 -14.69
CA LEU A 114 7.49 -14.67 -15.38
C LEU A 114 8.76 -14.96 -16.19
N GLY A 115 9.24 -13.97 -16.97
CA GLY A 115 10.45 -14.13 -17.78
C GLY A 115 11.75 -14.35 -16.99
N ARG A 116 11.76 -14.07 -15.68
CA ARG A 116 12.91 -14.34 -14.80
C ARG A 116 12.93 -15.75 -14.23
N VAL A 117 11.80 -16.45 -14.21
CA VAL A 117 11.64 -17.72 -13.50
C VAL A 117 11.34 -18.89 -14.43
N LEU A 118 10.89 -18.64 -15.65
CA LEU A 118 10.55 -19.64 -16.65
C LEU A 118 11.37 -19.45 -17.93
N PRO A 119 11.77 -20.54 -18.60
CA PRO A 119 12.49 -20.47 -19.87
C PRO A 119 11.56 -20.00 -21.00
N THR A 120 12.17 -19.39 -22.02
CA THR A 120 11.46 -18.83 -23.18
C THR A 120 10.58 -19.86 -23.88
N GLU A 121 11.05 -21.09 -24.09
CA GLU A 121 10.24 -22.13 -24.75
C GLU A 121 8.97 -22.50 -23.99
N GLU A 122 9.04 -22.58 -22.65
CA GLU A 122 7.90 -22.95 -21.82
C GLU A 122 6.83 -21.85 -21.81
N LEU A 123 7.26 -20.59 -21.76
CA LEU A 123 6.38 -19.42 -21.87
C LEU A 123 5.67 -19.36 -23.22
N LEU A 124 6.37 -19.66 -24.33
CA LEU A 124 5.77 -19.71 -25.67
C LEU A 124 4.80 -20.88 -25.85
N ALA A 125 5.15 -22.06 -25.33
CA ALA A 125 4.26 -23.23 -25.37
C ALA A 125 2.96 -22.97 -24.60
N ALA A 126 3.06 -22.40 -23.38
CA ALA A 126 1.90 -22.02 -22.58
C ALA A 126 1.04 -20.96 -23.30
N ALA A 127 1.66 -19.98 -23.97
CA ALA A 127 0.93 -18.96 -24.74
C ALA A 127 0.07 -19.54 -25.87
N GLY A 128 0.44 -20.70 -26.42
CA GLY A 128 -0.33 -21.41 -27.45
C GLY A 128 -1.49 -22.27 -26.92
N GLN A 129 -1.51 -22.57 -25.62
CA GLN A 129 -2.51 -23.44 -25.00
C GLN A 129 -3.63 -22.67 -24.28
N VAL A 130 -3.40 -21.38 -23.98
CA VAL A 130 -4.38 -20.55 -23.27
C VAL A 130 -5.47 -20.03 -24.22
N GLY A 131 -6.73 -20.13 -23.81
CA GLY A 131 -7.87 -19.63 -24.60
C GLY A 131 -8.09 -18.11 -24.55
N SER A 132 -7.40 -17.40 -23.65
CA SER A 132 -7.52 -15.95 -23.50
C SER A 132 -6.45 -15.21 -24.34
N PRO A 133 -6.84 -14.36 -25.30
CA PRO A 133 -5.89 -13.59 -26.11
C PRO A 133 -4.99 -12.67 -25.28
N ALA A 134 -5.54 -12.07 -24.22
CA ALA A 134 -4.81 -11.18 -23.32
C ALA A 134 -3.73 -11.93 -22.53
N LEU A 135 -4.06 -13.13 -22.03
CA LEU A 135 -3.09 -13.98 -21.33
C LEU A 135 -2.00 -14.49 -22.28
N ALA A 136 -2.37 -14.86 -23.50
CA ALA A 136 -1.41 -15.27 -24.52
C ALA A 136 -0.43 -14.15 -24.87
N ALA A 137 -0.90 -12.89 -24.95
CA ALA A 137 -0.06 -11.74 -25.20
C ALA A 137 0.92 -11.47 -24.04
N LEU A 138 0.45 -11.59 -22.80
CA LEU A 138 1.29 -11.44 -21.60
C LEU A 138 2.43 -12.47 -21.56
N LEU A 139 2.13 -13.74 -21.86
CA LEU A 139 3.12 -14.83 -21.88
C LEU A 139 4.16 -14.65 -23.00
N ARG A 140 3.75 -14.18 -24.18
CA ARG A 140 4.69 -13.80 -25.25
C ARG A 140 5.59 -12.65 -24.84
N GLN A 141 5.04 -11.63 -24.18
CA GLN A 141 5.83 -10.52 -23.66
C GLN A 141 6.83 -10.98 -22.59
N ALA A 142 6.46 -11.96 -21.74
CA ALA A 142 7.38 -12.56 -20.78
C ALA A 142 8.53 -13.30 -21.47
N ALA A 143 8.23 -14.07 -22.53
CA ALA A 143 9.23 -14.79 -23.32
C ALA A 143 10.22 -13.83 -24.01
N ASP A 144 9.74 -12.73 -24.56
CA ASP A 144 10.57 -11.68 -25.17
C ASP A 144 11.53 -11.03 -24.18
N LEU A 145 11.14 -10.97 -22.90
CA LEU A 145 11.98 -10.42 -21.82
C LEU A 145 12.98 -11.46 -21.31
N ALA A 146 12.59 -12.73 -21.25
CA ALA A 146 13.48 -13.84 -20.88
C ALA A 146 14.64 -13.99 -21.86
N GLY A 147 14.37 -13.88 -23.16
CA GLY A 147 15.40 -13.98 -24.21
C GLY A 147 16.38 -12.79 -24.32
N ARG A 148 16.22 -11.75 -23.49
CA ARG A 148 17.09 -10.56 -23.45
C ARG A 148 18.11 -10.59 -22.31
N GLY A 149 17.98 -11.51 -21.35
CA GLY A 149 18.87 -11.70 -20.21
C GLY A 149 19.90 -12.78 -20.49
#